data_AF-A0A848Y388-F1
#
_entry.id   AF-A0A848Y388-F1
#
_cell.length_a   1.000
_cell.length_b   1.000
_cell.length_c   1.000
_cell.angle_alpha   90.00
_cell.angle_beta   90.00
_cell.angle_gamma   90.00
#
_symmetry.space_group_name_H-M   'P 1'
#
loop_
_entity.id
_entity.type
_entity.pdbx_description
1 polymer ?
#
loop_
_entity_poly.entity_id
_entity_poly.type
_entity_poly.pdbx_seq_one_letter_code
_entity_poly.pdbx_strand_id
1 'polypeptide(L)'
;ALRHGTEFALTVLPSDVQVDRKTLAEIKSRFPGLNPDLTRINRLMGEFASREGIPILETLMPLLDARDSGQMDLHYTIFDSHMTPKSHRVLAKALAEQLLTRGMIRAQK
;
A
#
# COMPACT_ATOMS: atom_id res chain seq x y z
N ALA A 1 2.61 -10.49 -25.70
CA ALA A 1 2.39 -11.68 -24.86
C ALA A 1 3.62 -11.88 -23.98
N LEU A 2 3.45 -12.05 -22.66
CA LEU A 2 4.56 -12.32 -21.74
C LEU A 2 5.20 -13.68 -22.12
N ARG A 3 6.53 -13.72 -22.24
CA ARG A 3 7.29 -14.87 -22.78
C ARG A 3 7.06 -16.20 -22.06
N HIS A 4 6.51 -16.17 -20.84
CA HIS A 4 6.34 -17.36 -19.98
C HIS A 4 4.88 -17.63 -19.58
N GLY A 5 3.90 -16.90 -20.12
CA GLY A 5 2.48 -17.10 -19.79
C GLY A 5 2.07 -16.72 -18.36
N THR A 6 2.98 -16.12 -17.57
CA THR A 6 2.69 -15.58 -16.24
C THR A 6 2.46 -14.09 -16.33
N GLU A 7 1.37 -13.61 -15.74
CA GLU A 7 1.11 -12.17 -15.60
C GLU A 7 1.91 -11.57 -14.45
N PHE A 8 2.35 -10.33 -14.62
CA PHE A 8 3.18 -9.61 -13.66
C PHE A 8 2.49 -8.31 -13.25
N ALA A 9 2.50 -7.99 -11.97
CA ALA A 9 2.03 -6.73 -11.43
C ALA A 9 2.97 -6.23 -10.33
N LEU A 10 2.98 -4.91 -10.15
CA LEU A 10 3.78 -4.21 -9.15
C LEU A 10 2.88 -3.65 -8.04
N THR A 11 3.37 -3.61 -6.81
CA THR A 11 2.71 -2.87 -5.71
C THR A 11 3.75 -2.16 -4.86
N VAL A 12 3.36 -1.06 -4.22
CA VAL A 12 4.20 -0.34 -3.24
C VAL A 12 3.53 -0.46 -1.89
N LEU A 13 4.09 -1.27 -1.00
CA LEU A 13 3.56 -1.42 0.34
C LEU A 13 3.67 -0.09 1.10
N PRO A 14 2.57 0.42 1.69
CA PRO A 14 2.61 1.63 2.48
C PRO A 14 3.52 1.48 3.69
N SER A 15 4.33 2.49 3.93
CA SER A 15 5.05 2.63 5.19
C SER A 15 4.11 3.10 6.31
N ASP A 16 4.53 2.87 7.54
CA ASP A 16 3.84 3.31 8.75
C ASP A 16 3.62 4.84 8.76
N VAL A 17 4.58 5.66 8.33
CA VAL A 17 4.43 7.13 8.26
C VAL A 17 3.34 7.60 7.29
N GLN A 18 3.00 6.80 6.28
CA GLN A 18 1.92 7.12 5.34
C GLN A 18 0.53 6.81 5.93
N VAL A 19 0.45 5.85 6.84
CA VAL A 19 -0.81 5.32 7.35
C VAL A 19 -1.07 5.78 8.79
N ASP A 20 -0.13 5.57 9.70
CA ASP A 20 -0.27 5.87 11.12
C ASP A 20 -0.07 7.36 11.43
N ARG A 21 -1.13 7.98 11.97
CA ARG A 21 -1.12 9.39 12.41
C ARG A 21 -0.14 9.61 13.56
N LYS A 22 0.07 8.63 14.44
CA LYS A 22 1.00 8.72 15.57
C LYS A 22 2.43 8.76 15.09
N THR A 23 2.80 7.88 14.16
CA THR A 23 4.15 7.88 13.54
C THR A 23 4.44 9.21 12.86
N LEU A 24 3.51 9.71 12.03
CA LEU A 24 3.68 11.02 11.38
C LEU A 24 3.79 12.17 12.39
N ALA A 25 2.97 12.17 13.46
CA ALA A 25 3.02 13.18 14.51
C ALA A 25 4.37 13.16 15.26
N GLU A 26 4.88 11.98 15.58
CA GLU A 26 6.18 11.81 16.24
C GLU A 26 7.33 12.32 15.35
N ILE A 27 7.31 11.99 14.06
CA ILE A 27 8.29 12.50 13.09
C ILE A 27 8.24 14.02 13.02
N LYS A 28 7.04 14.62 12.93
CA LYS A 28 6.87 16.07 12.91
C LYS A 28 7.32 16.77 14.20
N SER A 29 7.12 16.11 15.34
CA SER A 29 7.59 16.60 16.65
C SER A 29 9.12 16.64 16.72
N ARG A 30 9.79 15.58 16.22
CA ARG A 30 11.27 15.48 16.22
C ARG A 30 11.95 16.34 15.17
N PHE A 31 11.28 16.59 14.05
CA PHE A 31 11.81 17.37 12.92
C PHE A 31 10.87 18.52 12.56
N PRO A 32 10.81 19.59 13.39
CA PRO A 32 9.98 20.75 13.11
C PRO A 32 10.34 21.37 11.74
N GLY A 33 9.35 21.53 10.87
CA GLY A 33 9.54 22.04 9.51
C GLY A 33 9.67 20.95 8.43
N LEU A 34 9.80 19.68 8.81
CA LEU A 34 9.70 18.58 7.85
C LEU A 34 8.24 18.44 7.37
N ASN A 35 8.04 18.64 6.07
CA ASN A 35 6.75 18.41 5.40
C ASN A 35 6.92 17.31 4.33
N PRO A 36 6.88 16.03 4.72
CA PRO A 36 7.16 14.95 3.79
C PRO A 36 6.02 14.81 2.77
N ASP A 37 6.37 14.69 1.49
CA ASP A 37 5.43 14.27 0.45
C ASP A 37 5.19 12.76 0.57
N LEU A 38 4.16 12.39 1.36
CA LEU A 38 3.82 11.01 1.68
C LEU A 38 3.32 10.20 0.49
N THR A 39 3.03 10.80 -0.67
CA THR A 39 2.54 10.09 -1.86
C THR A 39 3.55 10.09 -3.00
N ARG A 40 4.71 10.74 -2.82
CA ARG A 40 5.77 10.82 -3.84
C ARG A 40 6.16 9.44 -4.38
N ILE A 41 6.39 8.46 -3.51
CA ILE A 41 6.81 7.13 -3.94
C ILE A 41 5.71 6.43 -4.74
N ASN A 42 4.45 6.52 -4.32
CA ASN A 42 3.31 5.94 -5.04
C ASN A 42 3.19 6.53 -6.45
N ARG A 43 3.37 7.85 -6.59
CA ARG A 43 3.35 8.53 -7.89
C ARG A 43 4.50 8.09 -8.79
N LEU A 44 5.73 8.11 -8.27
CA LEU A 44 6.92 7.73 -9.05
C LEU A 44 6.84 6.28 -9.54
N MET A 45 6.38 5.37 -8.67
CA MET A 45 6.22 3.97 -9.05
C MET A 45 5.03 3.75 -10.01
N GLY A 46 3.96 4.54 -9.88
CA GLY A 46 2.86 4.55 -10.83
C GLY A 46 3.28 5.05 -12.22
N GLU A 47 4.06 6.13 -12.29
CA GLU A 47 4.63 6.64 -13.54
C GLU A 47 5.57 5.63 -14.19
N PHE A 48 6.44 5.00 -13.39
CA PHE A 48 7.30 3.91 -13.84
C PHE A 48 6.47 2.75 -14.41
N ALA A 49 5.51 2.23 -13.62
CA ALA A 49 4.70 1.09 -14.02
C ALA A 49 3.89 1.38 -15.29
N SER A 50 3.32 2.59 -15.40
CA SER A 50 2.58 3.02 -16.59
C SER A 50 3.47 3.07 -17.83
N ARG A 51 4.68 3.63 -17.72
CA ARG A 51 5.63 3.68 -18.85
C ARG A 51 6.06 2.29 -19.31
N GLU A 52 6.27 1.36 -18.38
CA GLU A 52 6.69 -0.01 -18.70
C GLU A 52 5.52 -0.95 -19.04
N GLY A 53 4.27 -0.45 -19.03
CA GLY A 53 3.07 -1.27 -19.28
C GLY A 53 2.81 -2.32 -18.19
N ILE A 54 3.30 -2.10 -16.97
CA ILE A 54 3.14 -2.97 -15.81
C ILE A 54 1.86 -2.56 -15.05
N PRO A 55 0.90 -3.47 -14.82
CA PRO A 55 -0.20 -3.22 -13.90
C PRO A 55 0.31 -2.87 -12.50
N ILE A 56 -0.11 -1.72 -11.96
CA ILE A 56 0.09 -1.38 -10.55
C ILE A 56 -1.13 -1.78 -9.72
N LEU A 57 -0.90 -2.47 -8.62
CA LEU A 57 -1.90 -2.77 -7.59
C LEU A 57 -1.80 -1.70 -6.51
N GLU A 58 -2.93 -1.11 -6.16
CA GLU A 58 -3.04 -0.03 -5.21
C GLU A 58 -3.16 -0.62 -3.80
N THR A 59 -2.34 -0.16 -2.86
CA THR A 59 -2.34 -0.65 -1.47
C THR A 59 -2.41 0.46 -0.42
N LEU A 60 -2.22 1.73 -0.78
CA LEU A 60 -2.28 2.82 0.16
C LEU A 60 -3.73 3.16 0.52
N MET A 61 -4.62 3.31 -0.46
CA MET A 61 -6.00 3.72 -0.21
C MET A 61 -6.76 2.75 0.70
N PRO A 62 -6.71 1.41 0.52
CA PRO A 62 -7.36 0.47 1.44
C PRO A 62 -6.93 0.64 2.90
N LEU A 63 -5.66 0.98 3.16
CA LEU A 63 -5.17 1.21 4.52
C LEU A 63 -5.56 2.58 5.06
N LEU A 64 -5.60 3.61 4.21
CA LEU A 64 -6.13 4.91 4.60
C LEU A 64 -7.62 4.82 4.94
N ASP A 65 -8.40 4.12 4.14
CA ASP A 65 -9.84 3.89 4.37
C ASP A 65 -10.07 3.04 5.63
N ALA A 66 -9.27 2.01 5.87
CA ALA A 66 -9.31 1.24 7.10
C ALA A 66 -9.02 2.11 8.33
N ARG A 67 -7.97 2.94 8.27
CA ARG A 67 -7.65 3.89 9.34
C ARG A 67 -8.80 4.87 9.58
N ASP A 68 -9.32 5.49 8.52
CA ASP A 68 -10.32 6.55 8.62
C ASP A 68 -11.71 6.02 9.02
N SER A 69 -11.97 4.72 8.82
CA SER A 69 -13.11 3.99 9.40
C SER A 69 -12.90 3.54 10.85
N GLY A 70 -11.82 3.99 11.50
CA GLY A 70 -11.54 3.73 12.91
C GLY A 70 -10.78 2.45 13.20
N GLN A 71 -10.23 1.77 12.17
CA GLN A 71 -9.32 0.67 12.43
C GLN A 71 -7.99 1.18 12.96
N MET A 72 -7.75 0.91 14.25
CA MET A 72 -6.47 1.17 14.91
C MET A 72 -5.46 0.04 14.66
N ASP A 73 -4.20 0.33 14.96
CA ASP A 73 -3.06 -0.61 15.03
C ASP A 73 -2.81 -1.37 13.71
N LEU A 74 -2.75 -0.62 12.60
CA LEU A 74 -2.41 -1.16 11.27
C LEU A 74 -0.90 -1.42 11.12
N HIS A 75 -0.07 -0.80 11.95
CA HIS A 75 1.35 -1.11 12.13
C HIS A 75 1.60 -1.37 13.61
N TYR A 76 2.67 -2.10 13.96
CA TYR A 76 2.92 -2.49 15.34
C TYR A 76 3.24 -1.30 16.23
N THR A 77 4.38 -0.64 16.01
CA THR A 77 4.82 0.51 16.81
C THR A 77 5.76 1.41 16.00
N ILE A 78 6.13 2.56 16.53
CA ILE A 78 7.18 3.40 15.94
C ILE A 78 8.57 2.74 15.88
N PHE A 79 8.79 1.65 16.63
CA PHE A 79 10.03 0.88 16.63
C PHE A 79 9.93 -0.39 15.77
N ASP A 80 8.71 -0.72 15.32
CA ASP A 80 8.43 -1.85 14.45
C ASP A 80 7.49 -1.39 13.34
N SER A 81 8.11 -0.99 12.23
CA SER A 81 7.44 -0.46 11.04
C SER A 81 6.70 -1.52 10.23
N HIS A 82 6.62 -2.77 10.70
CA HIS A 82 5.87 -3.81 10.01
C HIS A 82 4.36 -3.64 10.21
N MET A 83 3.62 -4.05 9.18
CA MET A 83 2.17 -4.15 9.22
C MET A 83 1.73 -5.22 10.21
N THR A 84 0.64 -4.97 10.93
CA THR A 84 0.02 -5.99 11.77
C THR A 84 -0.74 -7.02 10.93
N PRO A 85 -1.10 -8.19 11.48
CA PRO A 85 -1.95 -9.16 10.78
C PRO A 85 -3.29 -8.56 10.30
N LYS A 86 -3.81 -7.55 11.00
CA LYS A 86 -5.02 -6.82 10.62
C LYS A 86 -4.81 -6.01 9.34
N SER A 87 -3.70 -5.28 9.26
CA SER A 87 -3.31 -4.55 8.04
C SER A 87 -3.06 -5.50 6.86
N HIS A 88 -2.35 -6.61 7.11
CA HIS A 88 -2.18 -7.65 6.10
C HIS A 88 -3.51 -8.20 5.58
N ARG A 89 -4.52 -8.37 6.45
CA ARG A 89 -5.86 -8.81 6.04
C ARG A 89 -6.57 -7.79 5.15
N VAL A 90 -6.50 -6.50 5.50
CA VAL A 90 -7.06 -5.42 4.67
C VAL A 90 -6.43 -5.42 3.29
N LEU A 91 -5.09 -5.49 3.22
CA LEU A 91 -4.38 -5.51 1.95
C LEU A 91 -4.64 -6.78 1.15
N ALA A 92 -4.62 -7.96 1.79
CA ALA A 92 -4.88 -9.22 1.10
C ALA A 92 -6.24 -9.23 0.42
N LYS A 93 -7.28 -8.69 1.08
CA LYS A 93 -8.61 -8.55 0.49
C LYS A 93 -8.59 -7.60 -0.71
N ALA A 94 -8.04 -6.40 -0.55
CA ALA A 94 -8.00 -5.39 -1.62
C ALA A 94 -7.16 -5.85 -2.83
N LEU A 95 -6.05 -6.55 -2.59
CA LEU A 95 -5.21 -7.11 -3.64
C LEU A 95 -5.93 -8.24 -4.39
N ALA A 96 -6.59 -9.15 -3.67
CA ALA A 96 -7.36 -10.22 -4.28
C ALA A 96 -8.48 -9.68 -5.19
N GLU A 97 -9.21 -8.66 -4.72
CA GLU A 97 -10.25 -7.98 -5.51
C GLU A 97 -9.67 -7.35 -6.79
N GLN A 98 -8.55 -6.61 -6.68
CA GLN A 98 -7.90 -6.02 -7.85
C GLN A 98 -7.40 -7.05 -8.85
N LEU A 99 -6.80 -8.15 -8.36
CA LEU A 99 -6.32 -9.24 -9.22
C LEU A 99 -7.50 -9.94 -9.93
N LEU A 100 -8.63 -10.14 -9.24
CA LEU A 100 -9.84 -10.72 -9.83
C LEU A 100 -10.45 -9.80 -10.90
N THR A 101 -10.63 -8.51 -10.59
CA THR A 101 -11.20 -7.53 -11.54
C THR A 101 -10.36 -7.40 -12.81
N ARG A 102 -9.03 -7.56 -12.71
CA ARG A 102 -8.10 -7.53 -13.85
C ARG A 102 -7.99 -8.85 -14.59
N GLY A 103 -8.63 -9.92 -14.10
CA GLY A 103 -8.54 -11.26 -14.69
C GLY A 103 -7.21 -11.97 -14.45
N MET A 104 -6.37 -11.45 -13.54
CA MET A 104 -5.04 -11.99 -13.25
C MET A 104 -5.07 -13.26 -12.40
N ILE A 105 -6.15 -13.44 -11.64
CA ILE A 105 -6.47 -14.67 -10.94
C ILE A 105 -7.92 -15.05 -11.21
N ARG A 106 -8.26 -16.33 -10.99
CA ARG A 106 -9.64 -16.82 -11.08
C ARG A 106 -10.14 -17.15 -9.68
N ALA A 107 -11.40 -16.83 -9.40
CA ALA A 107 -12.07 -17.33 -8.20
C ALA A 107 -12.11 -18.87 -8.26
N GLN A 108 -11.74 -19.51 -7.16
CA GLN A 108 -11.97 -20.95 -7.02
C GLN A 108 -13.48 -21.18 -6.87
N LYS A 109 -14.01 -22.13 -7.64
CA LYS A 109 -15.42 -22.55 -7.57
C LYS A 109 -15.70 -23.30 -6.29
#